data_AF-A0A150NK05-F1
#
_entry.id   AF-A0A150NK05-F1
#
_cell.length_a   1.000
_cell.length_b   1.000
_cell.length_c   1.000
_cell.angle_alpha   90.00
_cell.angle_beta   90.00
_cell.angle_gamma   90.00
#
_symmetry.space_group_name_H-M   'P 1'
#
loop_
_entity.id
_entity.type
_entity.pdbx_description
1 polymer ?
#
loop_
_entity_poly.entity_id
_entity_poly.type
_entity_poly.pdbx_seq_one_letter_code
_entity_poly.pdbx_strand_id
1 'polypeptide(L)'
;MLSEDGNLNPSNFKKVIWGVMLALIAIALMFSGGLTALQNTLIIVALPFSIVLVLMMWSLMKELYHEKEQMGLAITPDRYPEKNQPFKSYEEN
;
A
#
# COMPACT_ATOMS: atom_id res chain seq x y z
N MET A 1 -9.82 3.87 8.41
CA MET A 1 -9.37 2.96 7.34
C MET A 1 -8.65 1.79 7.99
N LEU A 2 -7.39 1.94 8.43
CA LEU A 2 -6.66 0.82 9.05
C LEU A 2 -7.25 0.35 10.40
N SER A 3 -7.72 1.25 11.25
CA SER A 3 -8.37 0.90 12.54
C SER A 3 -9.88 0.65 12.44
N GLU A 4 -10.39 0.40 11.24
CA GLU A 4 -11.82 0.19 10.97
C GLU A 4 -12.02 -0.81 9.82
N ASP A 5 -11.23 -1.88 9.82
CA ASP A 5 -11.30 -2.99 8.87
C ASP A 5 -11.37 -2.58 7.39
N GLY A 6 -10.64 -1.52 7.02
CA GLY A 6 -10.60 -1.04 5.64
C GLY A 6 -11.78 -0.16 5.24
N ASN A 7 -12.67 0.23 6.16
CA ASN A 7 -13.77 1.14 5.85
C ASN A 7 -13.25 2.47 5.27
N LEU A 8 -13.74 2.78 4.05
CA LEU A 8 -13.41 3.98 3.27
C LEU A 8 -14.01 5.26 3.85
N ASN A 9 -15.09 5.16 4.63
CA ASN A 9 -15.70 6.25 5.37
C ASN A 9 -15.54 6.03 6.87
N PRO A 10 -14.30 6.10 7.40
CA PRO A 10 -14.09 5.83 8.80
C PRO A 10 -14.65 6.95 9.67
N SER A 11 -15.16 6.59 10.84
CA SER A 11 -15.77 7.54 11.77
C SER A 11 -14.81 8.67 12.10
N ASN A 12 -15.29 9.92 12.01
CA ASN A 12 -14.49 11.12 12.26
C ASN A 12 -13.88 11.13 13.66
N PHE A 13 -14.54 10.49 14.64
CA PHE A 13 -14.03 10.37 16.01
C PHE A 13 -12.69 9.62 16.08
N LYS A 14 -12.56 8.51 15.33
CA LYS A 14 -11.31 7.72 15.30
C LYS A 14 -10.16 8.52 14.67
N LYS A 15 -10.45 9.32 13.63
CA LYS A 15 -9.45 10.20 13.00
C LYS A 15 -8.92 11.24 13.99
N VAL A 16 -9.81 11.85 14.78
CA VAL A 16 -9.44 12.86 15.78
C VAL A 16 -8.58 12.27 16.89
N ILE A 17 -8.92 11.08 17.41
CA ILE A 17 -8.11 10.39 18.43
C ILE A 17 -6.66 10.19 17.94
N TRP A 18 -6.49 9.64 16.74
CA TRP A 18 -5.17 9.40 16.17
C TRP A 18 -4.40 10.71 15.95
N GLY A 19 -5.07 11.77 15.50
CA GLY A 19 -4.46 13.10 15.35
C GLY A 19 -3.98 13.69 16.68
N VAL A 20 -4.78 13.59 17.74
CA VAL A 20 -4.43 14.07 19.08
C VAL A 20 -3.25 13.26 19.66
N MET A 21 -3.27 11.93 19.51
CA MET A 21 -2.15 11.09 19.93
C MET A 21 -0.84 11.49 19.25
N LEU A 22 -0.86 11.76 17.94
CA LEU A 22 0.31 12.19 17.20
C LEU A 22 0.87 13.52 17.72
N ALA A 23 -0.01 14.50 17.99
CA ALA A 23 0.38 15.79 18.55
C ALA A 23 1.02 15.66 19.94
N LEU A 24 0.46 14.81 20.80
CA LEU A 24 1.02 14.53 22.13
C LEU A 24 2.41 13.89 22.05
N ILE A 25 2.60 12.92 21.15
CA ILE A 25 3.91 12.28 20.92
C ILE A 25 4.93 13.32 20.43
N ALA A 26 4.55 14.20 19.50
CA ALA A 26 5.42 15.25 18.99
C ALA A 26 5.87 16.21 20.12
N ILE A 27 4.94 16.63 20.98
CA ILE A 27 5.24 17.48 22.13
C ILE A 27 6.18 16.76 23.10
N ALA A 28 5.90 15.51 23.45
CA ALA A 28 6.73 14.71 24.34
C ALA A 28 8.16 14.54 23.82
N LEU A 29 8.32 14.28 22.51
CA LEU A 29 9.64 14.16 21.87
C LEU A 29 10.38 15.50 21.81
N MET A 30 9.66 16.61 21.61
CA MET A 30 10.26 17.95 21.63
C MET A 30 10.91 18.25 22.97
N PHE A 31 10.28 17.86 24.09
CA PHE A 31 10.87 17.99 25.44
C PHE A 31 11.99 16.98 25.74
N SER A 32 11.93 15.77 25.15
CA SER A 32 12.89 14.68 25.40
C SER A 32 14.26 14.91 24.75
N GLY A 33 14.31 15.60 23.61
CA GLY A 33 15.58 15.86 22.91
C GLY A 33 15.44 16.53 21.55
N GLY A 34 14.30 17.16 21.27
CA GLY A 34 14.07 17.92 20.04
C GLY A 34 14.14 17.08 18.75
N LEU A 35 14.72 17.68 17.71
CA LEU A 35 14.76 17.13 16.35
C LEU A 35 15.56 15.82 16.25
N THR A 36 16.67 15.72 16.99
CA THR A 36 17.56 14.56 16.95
C THR A 36 16.88 13.31 17.52
N ALA A 37 16.14 13.46 18.62
CA ALA A 37 15.37 12.37 19.22
C ALA A 37 14.28 11.87 18.28
N LEU A 38 13.58 12.79 17.60
CA LEU A 38 12.57 12.46 16.60
C LEU A 38 13.18 11.69 15.41
N GLN A 39 14.29 12.18 14.84
CA GLN A 39 14.94 11.55 13.70
C GLN A 39 15.42 10.13 14.03
N ASN A 40 16.04 9.92 15.19
CA ASN A 40 16.49 8.60 15.61
C ASN A 40 15.32 7.62 15.76
N THR A 41 14.23 8.07 16.39
CA THR A 41 13.02 7.25 16.56
C THR A 41 12.42 6.87 15.21
N LEU A 42 12.36 7.82 14.27
CA LEU A 42 11.86 7.57 12.91
C LEU A 42 12.70 6.53 12.17
N ILE A 43 14.03 6.56 12.28
CA ILE A 43 14.92 5.57 11.66
C ILE A 43 14.63 4.17 12.24
N ILE A 44 14.52 4.06 13.56
CA ILE A 44 14.24 2.79 14.24
C ILE A 44 12.89 2.22 13.82
N VAL A 45 11.86 3.06 13.69
CA VAL A 45 10.51 2.66 13.25
C VAL A 45 10.46 2.33 11.77
N ALA A 46 11.19 3.08 10.93
CA ALA A 46 11.20 2.88 9.48
C ALA A 46 11.87 1.56 9.08
N LEU A 47 12.87 1.10 9.84
CA LEU A 47 13.62 -0.12 9.53
C LEU A 47 12.73 -1.39 9.42
N PRO A 48 11.93 -1.78 10.42
CA PRO A 48 11.04 -2.93 10.28
C PRO A 48 9.93 -2.69 9.24
N PHE A 49 9.44 -1.45 9.11
CA PHE A 49 8.44 -1.12 8.10
C PHE A 49 8.97 -1.26 6.67
N SER A 50 10.26 -1.00 6.44
CA SER A 50 10.90 -1.17 5.14
C SER A 50 10.85 -2.63 4.64
N ILE A 51 10.93 -3.60 5.54
CA ILE A 51 10.78 -5.03 5.21
C ILE A 51 9.38 -5.27 4.65
N VAL A 52 8.34 -4.71 5.27
CA VAL A 52 6.95 -4.82 4.81
C VAL A 52 6.79 -4.20 3.42
N LEU A 53 7.42 -3.05 3.16
CA LEU A 53 7.39 -2.41 1.84
C LEU A 53 8.06 -3.28 0.76
N VAL A 54 9.19 -3.92 1.07
CA VAL A 54 9.86 -4.84 0.14
C VAL A 54 8.97 -6.06 -0.16
N LEU A 55 8.34 -6.63 0.85
CA LEU A 55 7.40 -7.74 0.69
C LEU A 55 6.18 -7.31 -0.14
N MET A 56 5.65 -6.11 0.09
CA MET A 56 4.55 -5.54 -0.69
C MET A 56 4.92 -5.36 -2.16
N MET A 57 6.10 -4.81 -2.45
CA MET A 57 6.62 -4.70 -3.82
C MET A 57 6.76 -6.08 -4.48
N TRP A 58 7.27 -7.07 -3.75
CA TRP A 58 7.39 -8.43 -4.28
C TRP A 58 6.02 -9.05 -4.58
N SER A 59 5.05 -8.92 -3.66
CA SER A 59 3.68 -9.39 -3.86
C SER A 59 3.03 -8.72 -5.07
N LEU A 60 3.21 -7.41 -5.23
CA LEU A 60 2.68 -6.66 -6.36
C LEU A 60 3.28 -7.13 -7.69
N MET A 61 4.61 -7.31 -7.75
CA MET A 61 5.27 -7.81 -8.96
C MET A 61 4.80 -9.22 -9.31
N LYS A 62 4.67 -10.09 -8.30
CA LYS A 62 4.15 -11.45 -8.49
C LYS A 62 2.75 -11.42 -9.10
N GLU A 63 1.85 -10.63 -8.53
CA GLU A 63 0.47 -10.51 -9.01
C GLU A 63 0.44 -9.93 -10.42
N LEU A 64 1.21 -8.88 -10.69
CA LEU A 64 1.29 -8.27 -12.02
C LEU A 64 1.81 -9.23 -13.09
N TYR A 65 2.78 -10.10 -12.75
CA TYR A 65 3.24 -11.14 -13.66
C TYR A 65 2.19 -12.24 -13.88
N HIS A 66 1.46 -12.62 -12.83
CA HIS A 66 0.38 -13.59 -12.92
C HIS A 66 -0.75 -13.07 -13.81
N GLU A 67 -1.14 -11.81 -13.61
CA GLU A 67 -2.16 -11.11 -14.38
C GLU A 67 -1.75 -10.96 -15.86
N LYS A 68 -0.48 -10.63 -16.14
CA LYS A 68 0.06 -10.58 -17.51
C LYS A 68 -0.10 -11.92 -18.25
N GLU A 69 0.16 -13.04 -17.58
CA GLU A 69 0.02 -14.37 -18.17
C GLU A 69 -1.46 -14.71 -18.44
N GLN A 70 -2.34 -14.42 -17.49
CA GLN A 70 -3.78 -14.63 -17.63
C GLN A 70 -4.44 -13.74 -18.69
N MET A 71 -3.95 -12.51 -18.83
CA MET A 71 -4.49 -11.53 -19.80
C MET A 71 -3.96 -11.72 -21.23
N GLY A 72 -3.01 -12.63 -21.45
CA GLY A 72 -2.41 -12.83 -22.78
C GLY A 72 -1.63 -11.62 -23.30
N LEU A 73 -1.27 -10.67 -22.41
CA LEU A 73 -0.56 -9.42 -22.73
C LEU A 73 0.96 -9.65 -22.92
N ALA A 74 1.35 -10.80 -23.49
CA ALA A 74 2.73 -11.01 -23.88
C ALA A 74 3.15 -9.90 -24.86
N ILE A 75 4.36 -9.33 -24.66
CA ILE A 75 4.93 -8.27 -25.52
C ILE A 75 4.94 -8.70 -27.00
N THR A 76 4.98 -10.01 -27.25
CA THR A 76 4.68 -10.64 -28.53
C THR A 76 3.51 -11.61 -28.34
N PRO A 77 2.33 -11.35 -28.93
CA PRO A 77 1.28 -12.35 -28.99
C PRO A 77 1.77 -13.55 -29.82
N ASP A 78 1.80 -14.75 -29.23
CA ASP A 78 2.05 -15.99 -29.98
C ASP A 78 0.89 -16.30 -30.94
N ARG A 79 -0.32 -15.76 -30.65
CA ARG A 79 -1.45 -15.68 -31.57
C ARG A 79 -2.16 -14.33 -31.43
N TYR A 80 -2.33 -13.63 -32.55
CA TYR A 80 -3.20 -12.45 -32.60
C TYR A 80 -4.67 -12.88 -32.44
N PRO A 81 -5.48 -12.19 -31.63
CA PRO A 81 -6.92 -12.39 -31.64
C PRO A 81 -7.46 -12.11 -33.05
N GLU A 82 -8.38 -12.95 -33.54
CA GLU A 82 -9.02 -12.73 -34.82
C GLU A 82 -9.71 -11.36 -34.83
N LYS A 83 -9.45 -10.56 -35.87
CA LYS A 83 -9.89 -9.17 -36.04
C LYS A 83 -11.39 -8.91 -35.78
N ASN A 84 -12.23 -9.95 -35.86
CA ASN A 84 -13.68 -9.87 -35.77
C ASN A 84 -14.26 -10.56 -34.52
N GLN A 85 -13.42 -11.00 -33.56
CA GLN A 85 -13.91 -11.50 -32.29
C GLN A 85 -13.89 -10.38 -31.24
N PRO A 86 -14.99 -10.16 -30.50
CA PRO A 86 -15.00 -9.20 -29.41
C PRO A 86 -13.95 -9.64 -28.37
N PHE A 87 -13.20 -8.69 -27.82
CA PHE A 87 -12.28 -8.95 -26.72
C PHE A 87 -13.06 -9.61 -25.58
N LYS A 88 -12.57 -10.76 -25.08
CA LYS A 88 -13.22 -11.48 -23.99
C LYS A 88 -13.21 -10.59 -22.75
N SER A 89 -14.39 -10.11 -22.35
CA SER A 89 -14.54 -9.32 -21.12
C SER A 89 -14.41 -10.25 -19.92
N TYR A 90 -13.57 -9.89 -18.95
CA TYR A 90 -13.32 -10.68 -17.74
C TYR A 90 -14.45 -10.57 -16.70
N GLU A 91 -15.54 -9.87 -17.00
CA GLU A 91 -16.69 -9.72 -16.11
C GLU A 91 -17.63 -10.95 -16.07
N GLU A 92 -17.32 -12.02 -16.83
CA GLU A 92 -18.17 -13.22 -16.94
C GLU A 92 -17.76 -14.43 -16.05
N ASN A 93 -17.11 -14.23 -14.89
CA ASN A 93 -17.00 -15.29 -13.88
C ASN A 93 -17.37 -14.81 -12.47
#